data_AF-A0A529JXQ3-F1
#
_entry.id   AF-A0A529JXQ3-F1
#
_cell.length_a   1.000
_cell.length_b   1.000
_cell.length_c   1.000
_cell.angle_alpha   90.00
_cell.angle_beta   90.00
_cell.angle_gamma   90.00
#
_symmetry.space_group_name_H-M   'P 1'
#
loop_
_entity.id
_entity.type
_entity.pdbx_description
1 polymer ?
#
loop_
_entity_poly.entity_id
_entity_poly.type
_entity_poly.pdbx_seq_one_letter_code
_entity_poly.pdbx_strand_id
1 'polypeptide(L)'
;MNWRRYFWPVVGIAAVVFSLWLLLHELRGISLDDVWDGIVAIPARGWMLAALSSVIAYASLAGYDHIALLHIGKKVSWLFVTFCSFTTYALSHNIGGSVFSGAVIRYRAYGTRGLT
;
A
#
# COMPACT_ATOMS: atom_id res chain seq x y z
N MET A 1 -5.56 -23.84 26.20
CA MET A 1 -4.32 -23.17 25.71
C MET A 1 -4.57 -22.69 24.28
N ASN A 2 -4.51 -21.38 24.02
CA ASN A 2 -5.09 -20.71 22.85
C ASN A 2 -4.27 -20.86 21.55
N TRP A 3 -3.99 -22.09 21.10
CA TRP A 3 -3.12 -22.39 19.94
C TRP A 3 -3.57 -21.70 18.64
N ARG A 4 -4.89 -21.59 18.42
CA ARG A 4 -5.46 -20.93 17.23
C ARG A 4 -5.08 -19.44 17.10
N ARG A 5 -4.78 -18.75 18.22
CA ARG A 5 -4.36 -17.34 18.19
C ARG A 5 -2.92 -17.15 17.68
N TYR A 6 -2.05 -18.13 17.89
CA TYR A 6 -0.63 -18.03 17.51
C TYR A 6 -0.32 -18.59 16.13
N PHE A 7 -1.23 -19.38 15.54
CA PHE A 7 -1.05 -19.96 14.22
C PHE A 7 -0.75 -18.90 13.15
N TRP A 8 -1.60 -17.87 13.01
CA TRP A 8 -1.43 -16.84 11.98
C TRP A 8 -0.15 -15.99 12.16
N PRO A 9 0.20 -15.52 13.37
CA PRO A 9 1.48 -14.86 13.59
C PRO A 9 2.69 -15.73 13.22
N VAL A 10 2.68 -17.01 13.60
CA VAL A 10 3.77 -17.95 13.27
C VAL A 10 3.91 -18.14 11.77
N VAL A 11 2.80 -18.33 11.06
CA VAL A 11 2.80 -18.43 9.59
C VAL A 11 3.34 -17.14 8.96
N GLY A 12 2.91 -15.97 9.43
CA GLY A 12 3.41 -14.68 8.95
C GLY A 12 4.92 -14.52 9.16
N ILE A 13 5.42 -14.83 10.36
CA ILE A 13 6.86 -14.77 10.66
C ILE A 13 7.64 -15.78 9.80
N ALA A 14 7.13 -17.01 9.67
CA ALA A 14 7.77 -18.03 8.84
C ALA A 14 7.85 -17.59 7.37
N ALA A 15 6.79 -16.97 6.83
CA ALA A 15 6.81 -16.41 5.48
C ALA A 15 7.86 -15.30 5.34
N VAL A 16 7.96 -14.37 6.30
CA VAL A 16 8.98 -13.31 6.28
C VAL A 16 10.39 -13.90 6.32
N VAL A 17 10.66 -14.86 7.23
CA VAL A 17 11.97 -15.51 7.33
C VAL A 17 12.32 -16.24 6.03
N PHE A 18 11.37 -16.96 5.44
CA PHE A 18 11.55 -17.64 4.17
C PHE A 18 11.83 -16.65 3.02
N SER A 19 11.05 -15.57 2.91
CA SER A 19 11.27 -14.53 1.89
C SER A 19 12.63 -13.85 2.05
N LEU A 20 13.06 -13.54 3.27
CA LEU A 20 14.38 -12.98 3.54
C LEU A 20 15.50 -13.95 3.16
N TRP A 21 15.36 -15.22 3.54
CA TRP A 21 16.33 -16.25 3.19
C TRP A 21 16.45 -16.41 1.67
N LEU A 22 15.33 -16.44 0.95
CA LEU A 22 15.29 -16.52 -0.51
C LEU A 22 15.94 -15.29 -1.15
N LEU A 23 15.58 -14.09 -0.70
CA LEU A 23 16.12 -12.83 -1.22
C LEU A 23 17.64 -12.75 -1.02
N LEU A 24 18.14 -13.13 0.16
CA LEU A 24 19.57 -13.17 0.45
C LEU A 24 20.29 -14.26 -0.35
N HIS A 25 19.62 -15.36 -0.68
CA HIS A 25 20.19 -16.40 -1.52
C HIS A 25 20.39 -15.90 -2.96
N GLU A 26 19.38 -15.25 -3.54
CA GLU A 26 19.45 -14.68 -4.90
C GLU A 26 20.42 -13.51 -5.00
N LEU A 27 20.47 -12.63 -3.98
CA LEU A 27 21.35 -11.45 -3.98
C LEU A 27 22.84 -11.78 -3.82
N ARG A 28 23.21 -12.97 -3.31
CA ARG A 28 24.62 -13.32 -3.05
C ARG A 28 25.50 -13.29 -4.30
N GLY A 29 24.91 -13.50 -5.48
CA GLY A 29 25.63 -13.48 -6.75
C GLY A 29 25.60 -12.12 -7.46
N ILE A 30 24.92 -11.11 -6.90
CA ILE A 30 24.67 -9.83 -7.56
C ILE A 30 25.52 -8.76 -6.87
N SER A 31 26.39 -8.09 -7.63
CA SER A 31 27.14 -6.93 -7.11
C SER A 31 26.28 -5.67 -7.11
N LEU A 32 26.68 -4.66 -6.35
CA LEU A 32 25.98 -3.36 -6.37
C LEU A 32 26.05 -2.69 -7.75
N ASP A 33 27.13 -2.93 -8.48
CA ASP A 33 27.33 -2.41 -9.83
C ASP A 33 26.32 -3.06 -10.80
N ASP A 34 26.09 -4.36 -10.70
CA ASP A 34 25.07 -5.06 -11.52
C ASP A 34 23.65 -4.51 -11.28
N VAL A 35 23.33 -4.15 -10.03
CA VAL A 35 22.05 -3.51 -9.69
C VAL A 35 21.95 -2.13 -10.32
N TRP A 36 23.02 -1.34 -10.24
CA TRP A 36 23.06 0.00 -10.80
C TRP A 36 22.94 -0.02 -12.33
N ASP A 37 23.68 -0.91 -12.98
CA ASP A 37 23.61 -1.12 -14.43
C ASP A 37 22.19 -1.53 -14.85
N GLY A 38 21.54 -2.39 -14.06
CA GLY A 38 20.13 -2.75 -14.25
C GLY A 38 19.18 -1.55 -14.18
N ILE A 39 19.38 -0.63 -13.23
CA ILE A 39 18.55 0.59 -13.09
C ILE A 39 18.75 1.52 -14.29
N VAL A 40 20.00 1.75 -14.70
CA VAL A 40 20.34 2.63 -15.82
C VAL A 40 19.90 2.04 -17.17
N ALA A 41 19.85 0.71 -17.28
CA ALA A 41 19.33 0.02 -18.46
C ALA A 41 17.81 0.20 -18.66
N ILE A 42 17.06 0.62 -17.63
CA ILE A 42 15.61 0.85 -17.77
C ILE A 42 15.37 2.12 -18.60
N PRO A 43 14.72 2.02 -19.78
CA PRO A 43 14.46 3.19 -20.60
C PRO A 43 13.49 4.15 -19.91
N ALA A 44 13.61 5.45 -20.20
CA ALA A 44 12.73 6.49 -19.65
C ALA A 44 11.23 6.22 -19.88
N ARG A 45 10.88 5.54 -20.98
CA ARG A 45 9.50 5.09 -21.25
C ARG A 45 8.98 4.13 -20.18
N GLY A 46 9.82 3.24 -19.66
CA GLY A 46 9.47 2.33 -18.57
C GLY A 46 9.12 3.08 -17.30
N TRP A 47 9.94 4.05 -16.92
CA TRP A 47 9.68 4.95 -15.78
C TRP A 47 8.39 5.74 -15.93
N MET A 48 8.14 6.31 -17.12
CA MET A 48 6.92 7.07 -17.40
C MET A 48 5.67 6.19 -17.30
N LEU A 49 5.71 4.96 -17.84
CA LEU A 49 4.61 4.02 -17.73
C LEU A 49 4.38 3.57 -16.28
N ALA A 50 5.43 3.28 -15.52
CA ALA A 50 5.33 2.91 -14.11
C ALA A 50 4.70 4.04 -13.27
N ALA A 51 5.10 5.30 -13.52
CA ALA A 51 4.52 6.47 -12.89
C ALA A 51 3.04 6.63 -13.25
N LEU A 52 2.69 6.54 -14.53
CA LEU A 52 1.31 6.65 -15.00
C LEU A 52 0.42 5.53 -14.44
N SER A 53 0.89 4.29 -14.45
CA SER A 53 0.20 3.15 -13.86
C SER A 53 -0.02 3.34 -12.36
N SER A 54 0.96 3.90 -11.65
CA SER A 54 0.83 4.23 -10.23
C SER A 54 -0.26 5.29 -10.00
N VAL A 55 -0.27 6.37 -10.80
CA VAL A 55 -1.31 7.40 -10.73
C VAL A 55 -2.70 6.81 -11.00
N ILE A 56 -2.84 5.97 -12.02
CA ILE A 56 -4.11 5.29 -12.34
C ILE A 56 -4.54 4.41 -11.17
N ALA A 57 -3.64 3.60 -10.59
CA ALA A 57 -3.96 2.73 -9.47
C ALA A 57 -4.46 3.53 -8.25
N TYR A 58 -3.78 4.62 -7.89
CA TYR A 58 -4.22 5.47 -6.78
C TYR A 58 -5.51 6.24 -7.10
N ALA A 59 -5.73 6.64 -8.36
CA ALA A 59 -6.99 7.25 -8.79
C ALA A 59 -8.15 6.26 -8.70
N SER A 60 -7.95 4.99 -9.08
CA SER A 60 -8.94 3.92 -8.90
C SER A 60 -9.26 3.67 -7.43
N LEU A 61 -8.25 3.68 -6.56
CA LEU A 61 -8.42 3.54 -5.11
C LEU A 61 -9.20 4.73 -4.50
N ALA A 62 -8.90 5.96 -4.93
CA ALA A 62 -9.70 7.12 -4.54
C ALA A 62 -11.14 7.04 -5.07
N GLY A 63 -11.32 6.59 -6.32
CA GLY A 63 -12.62 6.33 -6.92
C GLY A 63 -13.44 5.31 -6.13
N TYR A 64 -12.81 4.28 -5.58
CA TYR A 64 -13.45 3.32 -4.69
C TYR A 64 -14.02 3.97 -3.43
N ASP A 65 -13.24 4.82 -2.75
CA ASP A 65 -13.70 5.58 -1.57
C ASP A 65 -14.84 6.56 -1.94
N HIS A 66 -14.80 7.20 -3.11
CA HIS A 66 -15.90 8.04 -3.60
C HIS A 66 -17.19 7.25 -3.79
N ILE A 67 -17.10 6.10 -4.45
CA ILE A 67 -18.25 5.21 -4.67
C ILE A 67 -18.81 4.76 -3.32
N ALA A 68 -17.95 4.39 -2.36
CA ALA A 68 -18.39 4.00 -1.02
C ALA A 68 -19.15 5.13 -0.30
N LEU A 69 -18.66 6.38 -0.36
CA LEU A 69 -19.32 7.54 0.23
C LEU A 69 -20.67 7.86 -0.43
N LEU A 70 -20.75 7.72 -1.76
CA LEU A 70 -22.01 7.84 -2.51
C LEU A 70 -23.02 6.77 -2.08
N HIS A 71 -22.59 5.52 -1.91
CA HIS A 71 -23.46 4.42 -1.47
C HIS A 71 -24.04 4.65 -0.06
N ILE A 72 -23.28 5.25 0.87
CA ILE A 72 -23.77 5.59 2.21
C ILE A 72 -24.46 6.97 2.28
N GLY A 73 -24.66 7.64 1.14
CA GLY A 73 -25.37 8.92 1.05
C GLY A 73 -24.64 10.11 1.67
N LYS A 74 -23.33 10.01 1.91
CA LYS A 74 -22.54 11.05 2.56
C LYS A 74 -21.81 11.90 1.52
N LYS A 75 -22.06 13.22 1.54
CA LYS A 75 -21.44 14.17 0.62
C LYS A 75 -20.21 14.81 1.28
N VAL A 76 -19.03 14.50 0.75
CA VAL A 76 -17.76 15.12 1.13
C VAL A 76 -17.13 15.72 -0.13
N SER A 77 -16.32 16.77 0.04
CA SER A 77 -15.60 17.40 -1.07
C SER A 77 -14.76 16.38 -1.83
N TRP A 78 -14.86 16.40 -3.16
CA TRP A 78 -14.22 15.40 -4.01
C TRP A 78 -12.68 15.36 -3.81
N LEU A 79 -12.06 16.54 -3.78
CA LEU A 79 -10.62 16.68 -3.55
C LEU A 79 -10.20 16.13 -2.18
N PHE A 80 -11.00 16.38 -1.14
CA PHE A 80 -10.68 15.90 0.21
C PHE A 80 -10.65 14.37 0.27
N VAL A 81 -11.64 13.70 -0.30
CA VAL A 81 -11.70 12.23 -0.36
C VAL A 81 -10.53 11.67 -1.16
N THR A 82 -10.18 12.29 -2.29
CA THR A 82 -9.04 11.85 -3.11
C THR A 82 -7.71 11.95 -2.35
N PHE A 83 -7.42 13.09 -1.71
CA PHE A 83 -6.20 13.26 -0.91
C PHE A 83 -6.19 12.37 0.34
N CYS A 84 -7.32 12.23 1.02
CA CYS A 84 -7.48 11.35 2.16
C CYS A 84 -7.22 9.89 1.77
N SER A 85 -7.83 9.42 0.69
CA SER A 85 -7.65 8.07 0.16
C SER A 85 -6.21 7.83 -0.22
N PHE A 86 -5.61 8.73 -1.00
CA PHE A 86 -4.20 8.65 -1.39
C PHE A 86 -3.28 8.50 -0.18
N THR A 87 -3.40 9.39 0.81
CA THR A 87 -2.57 9.37 2.03
C THR A 87 -2.80 8.09 2.83
N THR A 88 -4.06 7.67 2.94
CA THR A 88 -4.43 6.43 3.63
C THR A 88 -3.77 5.21 2.99
N TYR A 89 -3.90 5.06 1.67
CA TYR A 89 -3.34 3.91 0.95
C TYR A 89 -1.82 3.97 0.88
N ALA A 90 -1.22 5.14 0.69
CA ALA A 90 0.23 5.30 0.69
C ALA A 90 0.84 4.85 2.03
N LEU A 91 0.27 5.29 3.16
CA LEU A 91 0.75 4.88 4.48
C LEU A 91 0.45 3.40 4.77
N SER A 92 -0.76 2.94 4.43
CA SER A 92 -1.20 1.58 4.77
C SER A 92 -0.49 0.47 4.00
N HIS A 93 -0.03 0.75 2.77
CA HIS A 93 0.76 -0.21 2.00
C HIS A 93 2.22 -0.28 2.46
N ASN A 94 2.77 0.80 3.03
CA ASN A 94 4.18 0.83 3.46
C ASN A 94 4.38 0.41 4.92
N ILE A 95 3.46 0.74 5.82
CA ILE A 95 3.60 0.45 7.26
C ILE A 95 3.20 -1.00 7.59
N GLY A 96 2.37 -1.63 6.76
CA GLY A 96 1.76 -2.92 7.06
C GLY A 96 0.60 -2.79 8.04
N GLY A 97 -0.09 -3.91 8.33
CA GLY A 97 -1.31 -3.87 9.16
C GLY A 97 -2.38 -2.96 8.56
N SER A 98 -2.50 -2.96 7.22
CA SER A 98 -3.25 -1.98 6.41
C SER A 98 -4.70 -1.79 6.84
N VAL A 99 -5.31 -2.84 7.39
CA VAL A 99 -6.65 -2.79 7.99
C VAL A 99 -6.70 -1.82 9.16
N PHE A 100 -5.70 -1.83 10.05
CA PHE A 100 -5.64 -0.94 11.22
C PHE A 100 -5.12 0.45 10.86
N SER A 101 -3.99 0.54 10.16
CA SER A 101 -3.39 1.83 9.80
C SER A 101 -4.34 2.64 8.92
N GLY A 102 -4.98 1.99 7.94
CA GLY A 102 -5.86 2.65 7.00
C GLY A 102 -7.21 3.03 7.60
N ALA A 103 -7.75 2.18 8.48
CA ALA A 103 -9.00 2.49 9.17
C ALA A 103 -8.84 3.69 10.11
N VAL A 104 -7.75 3.78 10.87
CA VAL A 104 -7.51 4.89 11.80
C VAL A 104 -7.37 6.22 11.04
N ILE A 105 -6.66 6.23 9.91
CA ILE A 105 -6.49 7.46 9.10
C ILE A 105 -7.85 7.91 8.58
N ARG A 106 -8.64 7.02 7.99
CA ARG A 106 -10.00 7.35 7.51
C ARG A 106 -10.92 7.81 8.62
N TYR A 107 -10.91 7.12 9.76
CA TYR A 107 -11.73 7.48 10.91
C TYR A 107 -11.43 8.90 11.39
N ARG A 108 -10.15 9.25 11.54
CA ARG A 108 -9.75 10.60 11.95
C ARG A 108 -10.04 11.64 10.87
N ALA A 109 -9.70 11.36 9.62
CA ALA A 109 -9.88 12.30 8.52
C ALA A 109 -11.36 12.60 8.26
N TYR A 110 -12.19 11.56 8.12
CA TYR A 110 -13.63 11.73 7.92
C TYR A 110 -14.33 12.30 9.16
N GLY A 111 -13.83 12.02 10.37
CA GLY A 111 -14.25 12.69 11.61
C GLY A 111 -14.15 14.22 11.55
N THR A 112 -13.09 14.77 10.94
CA THR A 112 -12.96 16.24 10.74
C THR A 112 -14.03 16.84 9.82
N ARG A 113 -14.69 15.99 9.02
CA ARG A 113 -15.80 16.36 8.13
C ARG A 113 -17.17 16.00 8.71
N GLY A 114 -17.25 15.62 9.99
CA GLY A 114 -18.50 15.30 10.68
C GLY A 114 -19.08 13.92 10.32
N LEU A 115 -18.26 13.03 9.76
CA LEU A 115 -18.62 11.64 9.54
C LEU A 115 -18.25 10.84 10.80
N THR A 116 -19.22 10.12 11.34
CA THR A 116 -19.08 9.22 12.50
C THR A 116 -19.48 7.81 12.11
#